data_AF-A0A2E6RHY8-F1
#
_entry.id   AF-A0A2E6RHY8-F1
#
_cell.length_a   1.000
_cell.length_b   1.000
_cell.length_c   1.000
_cell.angle_alpha   90.00
_cell.angle_beta   90.00
_cell.angle_gamma   90.00
#
_symmetry.space_group_name_H-M   'P 1'
#
loop_
_entity.id
_entity.type
_entity.pdbx_description
1 polymer ?
#
loop_
_entity_poly.entity_id
_entity_poly.type
_entity_poly.pdbx_seq_one_letter_code
_entity_poly.pdbx_strand_id
1 'polypeptide(L)'
;MKMINLNSRLARRATATLALGLLLGAQTAMACTVDNWNGGNSGNVTAGGPNSGGIARYAGICSMETPSAANAWVQDDSPGGIDRIRARFYVRNGLSSGASLIYRGFSTTGGTGQLFTVFLNSAGSVTLIDNATGTQVQQAGNTAWSSVEIDWSQGAGDGFISLSVNGQTPAQQTGLANAGAGLQSVRLGNLNSAAGTLGFDAYESRRTTEIGRLCRGNPDADGTRDINDLQVLFTELQTLGGTPAPGTPDANEDGSVGLPDLNVIFGFIQALQGDCSAFPG
;
A
#
# COMPACT_ATOMS: atom_id res chain seq x y z
N MET A 1 42.04 57.53 42.51
CA MET A 1 42.25 57.00 43.88
C MET A 1 42.66 55.55 43.73
N LYS A 2 43.90 55.25 44.08
CA LYS A 2 44.64 54.00 43.82
C LYS A 2 44.96 53.39 45.18
N MET A 3 44.71 52.09 45.38
CA MET A 3 45.47 51.16 46.24
C MET A 3 44.70 49.82 46.37
N ILE A 4 45.28 48.70 45.86
CA ILE A 4 45.84 47.55 46.62
C ILE A 4 44.83 46.36 46.60
N ASN A 5 45.14 45.07 46.39
CA ASN A 5 46.36 44.28 46.53
C ASN A 5 46.37 43.05 45.59
N LEU A 6 47.57 42.49 45.37
CA LEU A 6 47.86 41.22 44.72
C LEU A 6 47.91 40.05 45.72
N ASN A 7 47.87 38.83 45.18
CA ASN A 7 48.28 37.51 45.73
C ASN A 7 47.21 36.63 46.40
N SER A 8 46.89 35.50 45.77
CA SER A 8 47.44 34.20 46.20
C SER A 8 47.08 33.08 45.22
N ARG A 9 48.03 32.16 45.05
CA ARG A 9 48.03 31.03 44.12
C ARG A 9 47.15 29.86 44.59
N LEU A 10 46.91 28.95 43.64
CA LEU A 10 46.58 27.52 43.79
C LEU A 10 45.19 27.17 44.35
N ALA A 11 44.34 26.59 43.49
CA ALA A 11 43.99 25.16 43.61
C ALA A 11 43.18 24.71 42.39
N ARG A 12 43.60 23.58 41.83
CA ARG A 12 42.94 22.80 40.79
C ARG A 12 41.49 22.50 41.16
N ARG A 13 40.58 22.64 40.21
CA ARG A 13 39.46 21.72 39.92
C ARG A 13 38.87 22.12 38.57
N ALA A 14 39.36 21.47 37.52
CA ALA A 14 38.67 21.43 36.24
C ALA A 14 37.43 20.56 36.43
N THR A 15 36.29 21.20 36.67
CA THR A 15 34.99 20.52 36.55
C THR A 15 34.55 20.69 35.11
N ALA A 16 35.05 19.82 34.24
CA ALA A 16 34.50 19.64 32.91
C ALA A 16 33.14 18.97 33.09
N THR A 17 32.07 19.76 33.05
CA THR A 17 30.71 19.24 32.99
C THR A 17 30.52 18.61 31.62
N LEU A 18 30.65 17.29 31.53
CA LEU A 18 30.29 16.52 30.35
C LEU A 18 28.80 16.75 30.08
N ALA A 19 28.49 17.48 29.02
CA ALA A 19 27.17 17.47 28.41
C ALA A 19 26.99 16.10 27.75
N LEU A 20 26.44 15.14 28.50
CA LEU A 20 26.03 13.85 27.94
C LEU A 20 24.70 14.06 27.22
N GLY A 21 24.77 14.11 25.89
CA GLY A 21 23.64 14.28 25.01
C GLY A 21 22.63 13.15 25.15
N LEU A 22 21.46 13.47 25.69
CA LEU A 22 20.23 12.73 25.48
C LEU A 22 19.58 13.23 24.18
N LEU A 23 20.19 12.87 23.04
CA LEU A 23 19.46 12.75 21.79
C LEU A 23 18.91 11.33 21.74
N LEU A 24 17.91 11.05 22.58
CA LEU A 24 16.99 9.96 22.29
C LEU A 24 16.29 10.39 21.00
N GLY A 25 16.72 9.80 19.88
CA GLY A 25 16.05 9.94 18.61
C GLY A 25 14.59 9.62 18.85
N ALA A 26 13.74 10.63 18.75
CA ALA A 26 12.32 10.45 18.61
C ALA A 26 12.16 9.67 17.30
N GLN A 27 12.12 8.35 17.39
CA GLN A 27 11.48 7.56 16.37
C GLN A 27 10.02 8.00 16.44
N THR A 28 9.65 8.93 15.57
CA THR A 28 8.26 9.26 15.36
C THR A 28 7.62 7.96 14.88
N ALA A 29 6.93 7.25 15.78
CA ALA A 29 6.01 6.20 15.40
C ALA A 29 5.06 6.85 14.38
N MET A 30 5.17 6.49 13.11
CA MET A 30 4.20 6.96 12.13
C MET A 30 2.87 6.30 12.51
N ALA A 31 1.97 7.09 13.09
CA ALA A 31 0.64 6.62 13.37
C ALA A 31 -0.04 6.32 12.03
N CYS A 32 -0.55 5.11 11.86
CA CYS A 32 -1.35 4.76 10.70
C CYS A 32 -2.59 5.67 10.66
N THR A 33 -2.73 6.46 9.59
CA THR A 33 -3.85 7.40 9.45
C THR A 33 -4.37 7.41 8.01
N VAL A 34 -5.68 7.63 7.88
CA VAL A 34 -6.37 7.89 6.61
C VAL A 34 -6.49 9.38 6.30
N ASP A 35 -6.07 10.26 7.21
CA ASP A 35 -6.21 11.71 7.06
C ASP A 35 -5.27 12.30 6.00
N ASN A 36 -4.25 11.54 5.58
CA ASN A 36 -3.30 11.96 4.55
C ASN A 36 -3.85 11.89 3.12
N TRP A 37 -5.08 11.39 2.93
CA TRP A 37 -5.72 11.31 1.61
C TRP A 37 -6.28 12.68 1.19
N ASN A 38 -5.82 13.18 0.03
CA ASN A 38 -6.20 14.49 -0.51
C ASN A 38 -7.64 14.47 -1.07
N GLY A 39 -8.64 14.55 -0.20
CA GLY A 39 -10.04 14.29 -0.52
C GLY A 39 -10.78 13.63 0.64
N GLY A 40 -10.01 13.19 1.64
CA GLY A 40 -10.49 12.64 2.90
C GLY A 40 -10.98 11.20 2.77
N ASN A 41 -11.75 10.79 3.78
CA ASN A 41 -12.36 9.49 3.87
C ASN A 41 -13.86 9.60 4.20
N SER A 42 -14.60 8.55 3.91
CA SER A 42 -16.02 8.42 4.21
C SER A 42 -16.32 7.01 4.70
N GLY A 43 -17.25 6.88 5.64
CA GLY A 43 -17.75 5.60 6.16
C GLY A 43 -16.67 4.81 6.90
N ASN A 44 -16.56 4.97 8.22
CA ASN A 44 -15.77 4.15 9.16
C ASN A 44 -14.55 3.37 8.61
N VAL A 45 -13.73 4.01 7.79
CA VAL A 45 -12.47 3.43 7.31
C VAL A 45 -11.48 3.45 8.47
N THR A 46 -10.82 2.33 8.72
CA THR A 46 -9.83 2.22 9.79
C THR A 46 -8.44 2.05 9.18
N ALA A 47 -7.47 2.83 9.66
CA ALA A 47 -6.05 2.57 9.40
C ALA A 47 -5.41 1.94 10.64
N GLY A 48 -4.43 1.07 10.42
CA GLY A 48 -3.79 0.33 11.49
C GLY A 48 -2.69 -0.58 10.95
N GLY A 49 -2.18 -1.45 11.81
CA GLY A 49 -1.20 -2.48 11.48
C GLY A 49 -1.08 -3.47 12.62
N PRO A 50 -0.03 -4.32 12.65
CA PRO A 50 0.12 -5.36 13.66
C PRO A 50 0.09 -4.82 15.10
N ASN A 51 0.68 -3.65 15.32
CA ASN A 51 0.79 -3.02 16.65
C ASN A 51 -0.33 -2.01 16.96
N SER A 52 -1.24 -1.76 16.01
CA SER A 52 -2.30 -0.77 16.19
C SER A 52 -3.55 -1.18 15.41
N GLY A 53 -4.61 -1.54 16.11
CA GLY A 53 -5.88 -1.93 15.48
C GLY A 53 -5.94 -3.37 14.96
N GLY A 54 -4.83 -4.12 14.94
CA GLY A 54 -4.83 -5.54 14.55
C GLY A 54 -5.23 -5.76 13.09
N ILE A 55 -4.98 -4.77 12.24
CA ILE A 55 -5.34 -4.82 10.82
C ILE A 55 -4.26 -5.60 10.07
N ALA A 56 -4.71 -6.56 9.26
CA ALA A 56 -3.85 -7.33 8.35
C ALA A 56 -3.10 -6.40 7.41
N ARG A 57 -1.84 -6.71 7.11
CA ARG A 57 -1.02 -5.95 6.16
C ARG A 57 -0.31 -6.87 5.19
N TYR A 58 -0.06 -6.35 4.00
CA TYR A 58 0.79 -6.99 3.01
C TYR A 58 2.22 -6.44 3.09
N ALA A 59 2.37 -5.13 3.25
CA ALA A 59 3.65 -4.44 3.23
C ALA A 59 3.72 -3.29 4.23
N GLY A 60 4.93 -2.91 4.66
CA GLY A 60 5.15 -1.74 5.51
C GLY A 60 4.39 -1.81 6.84
N ILE A 61 4.34 -0.73 7.60
CA ILE A 61 3.82 -0.79 8.98
C ILE A 61 2.32 -0.53 9.12
N CYS A 62 1.66 -0.10 8.04
CA CYS A 62 0.28 0.37 8.05
C CYS A 62 -0.50 -0.17 6.86
N SER A 63 -1.75 -0.51 7.09
CA SER A 63 -2.77 -0.88 6.11
C SER A 63 -4.11 -0.22 6.45
N MET A 64 -5.09 -0.42 5.57
CA MET A 64 -6.43 0.12 5.67
C MET A 64 -7.46 -1.01 5.66
N GLU A 65 -8.53 -0.88 6.44
CA GLU A 65 -9.66 -1.78 6.42
C GLU A 65 -10.98 -1.03 6.21
N THR A 66 -11.88 -1.61 5.42
CA THR A 66 -13.25 -1.14 5.27
C THR A 66 -14.23 -2.17 5.86
N PRO A 67 -15.23 -1.71 6.65
CA PRO A 67 -16.15 -2.61 7.31
C PRO A 67 -17.12 -3.28 6.34
N SER A 68 -17.63 -4.44 6.76
CA SER A 68 -18.66 -5.19 6.06
C SER A 68 -19.93 -4.36 5.87
N ALA A 69 -20.54 -4.47 4.68
CA ALA A 69 -21.81 -3.86 4.33
C ALA A 69 -21.86 -2.33 4.55
N ALA A 70 -20.73 -1.65 4.34
CA ALA A 70 -20.63 -0.20 4.48
C ALA A 70 -20.06 0.45 3.22
N ASN A 71 -20.60 1.60 2.84
CA ASN A 71 -19.99 2.45 1.81
C ASN A 71 -18.84 3.24 2.45
N ALA A 72 -17.64 2.69 2.35
CA ALA A 72 -16.47 3.09 3.12
C ALA A 72 -15.26 3.25 2.18
N TRP A 73 -14.62 4.42 2.16
CA TRP A 73 -13.54 4.72 1.22
C TRP A 73 -12.65 5.88 1.63
N VAL A 74 -11.48 5.93 1.00
CA VAL A 74 -10.56 7.08 0.96
C VAL A 74 -10.53 7.66 -0.46
N GLN A 75 -10.24 8.96 -0.59
CA GLN A 75 -10.25 9.68 -1.86
C GLN A 75 -8.97 10.48 -2.09
N ASP A 76 -8.49 10.44 -3.33
CA ASP A 76 -7.40 11.27 -3.81
C ASP A 76 -7.85 12.15 -5.00
N ASP A 77 -7.78 13.46 -4.81
CA ASP A 77 -8.07 14.56 -5.73
C ASP A 77 -6.80 15.07 -6.43
N SER A 78 -5.63 14.47 -6.15
CA SER A 78 -4.37 14.81 -6.82
C SER A 78 -4.32 14.56 -8.34
N PRO A 79 -5.17 13.69 -8.95
CA PRO A 79 -5.22 13.58 -10.40
C PRO A 79 -5.46 14.92 -11.11
N GLY A 80 -6.35 15.77 -10.58
CA GLY A 80 -6.47 17.18 -11.00
C GLY A 80 -6.73 17.42 -12.50
N GLY A 81 -7.29 16.44 -13.21
CA GLY A 81 -7.62 16.53 -14.64
C GLY A 81 -6.62 15.88 -15.58
N ILE A 82 -5.96 14.79 -15.17
CA ILE A 82 -5.10 13.99 -16.05
C ILE A 82 -5.90 13.06 -16.97
N ASP A 83 -5.33 12.74 -18.12
CA ASP A 83 -5.96 11.86 -19.11
C ASP A 83 -5.58 10.39 -18.96
N ARG A 84 -4.61 10.10 -18.08
CA ARG A 84 -4.12 8.75 -17.82
C ARG A 84 -3.73 8.59 -16.35
N ILE A 85 -4.06 7.43 -15.78
CA ILE A 85 -3.57 7.01 -14.48
C ILE A 85 -3.15 5.56 -14.52
N ARG A 86 -2.03 5.27 -13.85
CA ARG A 86 -1.64 3.93 -13.47
C ARG A 86 -1.66 3.83 -11.95
N ALA A 87 -2.36 2.87 -11.38
CA ALA A 87 -2.46 2.71 -9.93
C ALA A 87 -2.30 1.25 -9.54
N ARG A 88 -1.51 1.01 -8.48
CA ARG A 88 -1.34 -0.28 -7.84
C ARG A 88 -1.84 -0.19 -6.40
N PHE A 89 -2.57 -1.19 -5.96
CA PHE A 89 -2.86 -1.41 -4.56
C PHE A 89 -2.97 -2.90 -4.29
N TYR A 90 -2.89 -3.26 -3.02
CA TYR A 90 -3.17 -4.62 -2.56
C TYR A 90 -4.55 -4.66 -1.93
N VAL A 91 -5.27 -5.74 -2.17
CA VAL A 91 -6.59 -5.97 -1.59
C VAL A 91 -6.66 -7.35 -0.96
N ARG A 92 -7.08 -7.41 0.31
CA ARG A 92 -7.37 -8.66 1.01
C ARG A 92 -8.86 -8.95 0.88
N ASN A 93 -9.17 -10.07 0.25
CA ASN A 93 -10.55 -10.42 -0.07
C ASN A 93 -11.26 -11.09 1.12
N GLY A 94 -12.00 -10.32 1.91
CA GLY A 94 -12.91 -10.86 2.93
C GLY A 94 -14.39 -10.86 2.53
N LEU A 95 -14.69 -10.83 1.22
CA LEU A 95 -16.08 -10.87 0.74
C LEU A 95 -16.74 -12.20 1.08
N SER A 96 -17.94 -12.14 1.67
CA SER A 96 -18.72 -13.36 1.96
C SER A 96 -19.47 -13.88 0.73
N SER A 97 -19.76 -13.00 -0.23
CA SER A 97 -20.48 -13.33 -1.47
C SER A 97 -20.48 -12.15 -2.44
N GLY A 98 -20.72 -12.41 -3.72
CA GLY A 98 -20.97 -11.36 -4.72
C GLY A 98 -19.69 -10.61 -5.11
N ALA A 99 -19.84 -9.31 -5.39
CA ALA A 99 -18.72 -8.46 -5.79
C ALA A 99 -18.78 -7.09 -5.10
N SER A 100 -17.59 -6.62 -4.73
CA SER A 100 -17.36 -5.27 -4.24
C SER A 100 -16.77 -4.40 -5.34
N LEU A 101 -17.23 -3.16 -5.41
CA LEU A 101 -16.56 -2.13 -6.16
C LEU A 101 -15.43 -1.58 -5.29
N ILE A 102 -14.19 -1.82 -5.70
CA ILE A 102 -13.00 -1.59 -4.87
C ILE A 102 -12.20 -0.35 -5.24
N TYR A 103 -12.25 0.07 -6.50
CA TYR A 103 -11.56 1.25 -6.98
C TYR A 103 -12.37 1.93 -8.09
N ARG A 104 -12.35 3.26 -8.15
CA ARG A 104 -13.13 4.04 -9.13
C ARG A 104 -12.48 5.38 -9.41
N GLY A 105 -12.48 5.80 -10.68
CA GLY A 105 -12.06 7.13 -11.12
C GLY A 105 -13.24 8.02 -11.52
N PHE A 106 -13.10 9.33 -11.30
CA PHE A 106 -14.14 10.33 -11.54
C PHE A 106 -13.62 11.53 -12.33
N SER A 107 -14.47 12.11 -13.15
CA SER A 107 -14.22 13.39 -13.85
C SER A 107 -14.50 14.62 -12.99
N THR A 108 -14.85 14.44 -11.72
CA THR A 108 -15.07 15.52 -10.75
C THR A 108 -14.57 15.11 -9.36
N THR A 109 -14.07 16.06 -8.57
CA THR A 109 -13.67 15.82 -7.17
C THR A 109 -14.86 15.47 -6.27
N GLY A 110 -16.09 15.88 -6.64
CA GLY A 110 -17.32 15.51 -5.92
C GLY A 110 -17.71 14.03 -6.02
N GLY A 111 -16.99 13.21 -6.80
CA GLY A 111 -17.32 11.80 -7.00
C GLY A 111 -18.49 11.57 -7.95
N THR A 112 -18.67 12.45 -8.93
CA THR A 112 -19.62 12.28 -10.04
C THR A 112 -18.88 12.11 -11.37
N GLY A 113 -19.55 11.55 -12.39
CA GLY A 113 -18.95 11.31 -13.71
C GLY A 113 -17.90 10.18 -13.67
N GLN A 114 -18.36 8.94 -13.57
CA GLN A 114 -17.47 7.78 -13.47
C GLN A 114 -16.75 7.53 -14.80
N LEU A 115 -15.43 7.41 -14.73
CA LEU A 115 -14.59 7.17 -15.91
C LEU A 115 -14.24 5.68 -16.04
N PHE A 116 -13.89 5.05 -14.93
CA PHE A 116 -13.63 3.61 -14.85
C PHE A 116 -14.00 3.06 -13.47
N THR A 117 -14.20 1.75 -13.41
CA THR A 117 -14.53 1.02 -12.18
C THR A 117 -13.77 -0.30 -12.09
N VAL A 118 -13.38 -0.69 -10.87
CA VAL A 118 -12.70 -1.95 -10.58
C VAL A 118 -13.52 -2.75 -9.58
N PHE A 119 -13.95 -3.93 -9.96
CA PHE A 119 -14.69 -4.87 -9.11
C PHE A 119 -13.78 -6.01 -8.66
N LEU A 120 -13.98 -6.47 -7.43
CA LEU A 120 -13.44 -7.71 -6.88
C LEU A 120 -14.61 -8.60 -6.49
N ASN A 121 -14.62 -9.86 -6.92
CA ASN A 121 -15.63 -10.83 -6.48
C ASN A 121 -15.13 -11.74 -5.35
N SER A 122 -16.04 -12.45 -4.69
CA SER A 122 -15.70 -13.36 -3.58
C SER A 122 -14.84 -14.57 -3.99
N ALA A 123 -14.69 -14.84 -5.29
CA ALA A 123 -13.76 -15.85 -5.81
C ALA A 123 -12.35 -15.28 -6.09
N GLY A 124 -12.12 -13.99 -5.82
CA GLY A 124 -10.85 -13.31 -6.05
C GLY A 124 -10.66 -12.75 -7.45
N SER A 125 -11.65 -12.86 -8.35
CA SER A 125 -11.51 -12.28 -9.69
C SER A 125 -11.70 -10.77 -9.66
N VAL A 126 -10.84 -10.09 -10.43
CA VAL A 126 -10.83 -8.63 -10.56
C VAL A 126 -11.23 -8.25 -11.98
N THR A 127 -12.13 -7.28 -12.11
CA THR A 127 -12.62 -6.75 -13.39
C THR A 127 -12.44 -5.25 -13.41
N LEU A 128 -11.76 -4.73 -14.44
CA LEU A 128 -11.67 -3.30 -14.74
C LEU A 128 -12.61 -2.99 -15.92
N ILE A 129 -13.43 -1.96 -15.77
CA ILE A 129 -14.40 -1.50 -16.76
C ILE A 129 -14.13 -0.05 -17.10
N ASP A 130 -14.05 0.27 -18.39
CA ASP A 130 -14.15 1.63 -18.90
C ASP A 130 -15.63 2.01 -18.97
N ASN A 131 -16.04 3.03 -18.21
CA ASN A 131 -17.46 3.36 -18.05
C ASN A 131 -18.06 4.09 -19.27
N ALA A 132 -17.23 4.73 -20.10
CA ALA A 132 -17.70 5.41 -21.31
C ALA A 132 -18.09 4.42 -22.42
N THR A 133 -17.30 3.35 -22.57
CA THR A 133 -17.50 2.35 -23.64
C THR A 133 -18.19 1.07 -23.16
N GLY A 134 -18.17 0.79 -21.84
CA GLY A 134 -18.60 -0.49 -21.28
C GLY A 134 -17.60 -1.64 -21.51
N THR A 135 -16.44 -1.34 -22.11
CA THR A 135 -15.38 -2.33 -22.35
C THR A 135 -14.78 -2.79 -21.03
N GLN A 136 -14.46 -4.08 -20.93
CA GLN A 136 -13.89 -4.66 -19.71
C GLN A 136 -12.71 -5.58 -19.98
N VAL A 137 -11.83 -5.66 -19.00
CA VAL A 137 -10.78 -6.67 -18.87
C VAL A 137 -10.90 -7.35 -17.50
N GLN A 138 -10.56 -8.63 -17.43
CA GLN A 138 -10.72 -9.42 -16.21
C GLN A 138 -9.53 -10.36 -16.04
N GLN A 139 -9.10 -10.52 -14.79
CA GLN A 139 -8.11 -11.52 -14.41
C GLN A 139 -8.52 -12.23 -13.11
N ALA A 140 -7.96 -13.42 -12.91
CA ALA A 140 -8.10 -14.13 -11.65
C ALA A 140 -7.11 -13.56 -10.64
N GLY A 141 -7.56 -13.27 -9.43
CA GLY A 141 -6.70 -13.06 -8.27
C GLY A 141 -6.74 -14.26 -7.34
N ASN A 142 -6.70 -14.01 -6.04
CA ASN A 142 -6.85 -15.00 -4.99
C ASN A 142 -7.89 -14.53 -3.96
N THR A 143 -8.27 -15.42 -3.05
CA THR A 143 -9.11 -15.08 -1.89
C THR A 143 -8.28 -14.50 -0.73
N ALA A 144 -6.99 -14.29 -0.94
CA ALA A 144 -6.02 -13.84 0.03
C ALA A 144 -5.66 -12.36 -0.31
N TRP A 145 -4.42 -11.93 -0.13
CA TRP A 145 -3.94 -10.68 -0.73
C TRP A 145 -3.75 -10.79 -2.24
N SER A 146 -4.40 -9.92 -3.00
CA SER A 146 -4.15 -9.73 -4.43
C SER A 146 -3.52 -8.37 -4.70
N SER A 147 -2.44 -8.34 -5.48
CA SER A 147 -1.93 -7.11 -6.09
C SER A 147 -2.81 -6.78 -7.30
N VAL A 148 -3.31 -5.55 -7.37
CA VAL A 148 -4.11 -5.05 -8.49
C VAL A 148 -3.42 -3.81 -9.05
N GLU A 149 -2.94 -3.91 -10.28
CA GLU A 149 -2.44 -2.78 -11.05
C GLU A 149 -3.37 -2.49 -12.24
N ILE A 150 -3.86 -1.26 -12.31
CA ILE A 150 -4.66 -0.76 -13.43
C ILE A 150 -3.91 0.33 -14.18
N ASP A 151 -4.15 0.42 -15.47
CA ASP A 151 -3.76 1.55 -16.32
C ASP A 151 -4.94 1.95 -17.18
N TRP A 152 -5.44 3.16 -16.98
CA TRP A 152 -6.56 3.73 -17.73
C TRP A 152 -6.09 4.99 -18.42
N SER A 153 -6.41 5.11 -19.71
CA SER A 153 -6.19 6.32 -20.50
C SER A 153 -7.43 6.63 -21.33
N GLN A 154 -7.84 7.90 -21.34
CA GLN A 154 -8.84 8.37 -22.29
C GLN A 154 -8.25 8.66 -23.67
N GLY A 155 -9.09 8.60 -24.69
CA GLY A 155 -8.72 8.87 -26.07
C GLY A 155 -9.89 8.79 -27.06
N ALA A 156 -9.72 9.39 -28.23
CA ALA A 156 -10.73 9.43 -29.30
C ALA A 156 -10.42 8.37 -30.38
N GLY A 157 -10.27 7.10 -29.95
CA GLY A 157 -9.78 6.00 -30.78
C GLY A 157 -8.35 5.56 -30.45
N ASP A 158 -7.73 6.17 -29.44
CA ASP A 158 -6.41 5.83 -28.89
C ASP A 158 -6.46 5.56 -27.37
N GLY A 159 -7.65 5.59 -26.76
CA GLY A 159 -7.83 5.25 -25.35
C GLY A 159 -7.60 3.77 -25.06
N PHE A 160 -7.36 3.42 -23.80
CA PHE A 160 -7.14 2.04 -23.40
C PHE A 160 -7.41 1.79 -21.91
N ILE A 161 -7.62 0.51 -21.59
CA ILE A 161 -7.58 -0.03 -20.23
C ILE A 161 -6.67 -1.25 -20.17
N SER A 162 -5.93 -1.38 -19.08
CA SER A 162 -5.07 -2.53 -18.78
C SER A 162 -5.22 -2.93 -17.32
N LEU A 163 -5.24 -4.24 -17.06
CA LEU A 163 -5.32 -4.83 -15.73
C LEU A 163 -4.26 -5.91 -15.59
N SER A 164 -3.42 -5.80 -14.55
CA SER A 164 -2.54 -6.87 -14.08
C SER A 164 -2.91 -7.22 -12.65
N VAL A 165 -3.18 -8.49 -12.40
CA VAL A 165 -3.44 -9.04 -11.07
C VAL A 165 -2.33 -10.00 -10.70
N ASN A 166 -1.72 -9.82 -9.52
CA ASN A 166 -0.64 -10.67 -9.03
C ASN A 166 0.56 -10.78 -10.00
N GLY A 167 0.85 -9.69 -10.73
CA GLY A 167 1.96 -9.67 -11.69
C GLY A 167 1.74 -10.51 -12.95
N GLN A 168 0.52 -10.96 -13.21
CA GLN A 168 0.18 -11.62 -14.48
C GLN A 168 0.39 -10.68 -15.67
N THR A 169 0.66 -11.26 -16.85
CA THR A 169 0.66 -10.51 -18.12
C THR A 169 -0.60 -9.67 -18.23
N PRO A 170 -0.51 -8.34 -18.45
CA PRO A 170 -1.69 -7.49 -18.40
C PRO A 170 -2.76 -7.87 -19.43
N ALA A 171 -4.02 -7.96 -18.99
CA ALA A 171 -5.17 -8.03 -19.88
C ALA A 171 -5.51 -6.60 -20.33
N GLN A 172 -5.51 -6.36 -21.64
CA GLN A 172 -5.60 -5.00 -22.20
C GLN A 172 -6.65 -4.90 -23.31
N GLN A 173 -7.30 -3.75 -23.38
CA GLN A 173 -8.12 -3.31 -24.52
C GLN A 173 -7.63 -1.93 -24.95
N THR A 174 -7.39 -1.75 -26.25
CA THR A 174 -6.88 -0.52 -26.86
C THR A 174 -7.83 -0.01 -27.93
N GLY A 175 -7.59 1.21 -28.41
CA GLY A 175 -8.42 1.80 -29.47
C GLY A 175 -9.78 2.28 -28.98
N LEU A 176 -9.91 2.56 -27.68
CA LEU A 176 -11.16 3.00 -27.08
C LEU A 176 -11.48 4.44 -27.51
N ALA A 177 -12.76 4.69 -27.79
CA ALA A 177 -13.32 6.02 -27.98
C ALA A 177 -13.99 6.48 -26.68
N ASN A 178 -13.18 6.71 -25.65
CA ASN A 178 -13.59 7.08 -24.29
C ASN A 178 -13.17 8.52 -23.91
N ALA A 179 -12.85 9.36 -24.89
CA ALA A 179 -12.55 10.77 -24.68
C ALA A 179 -13.70 11.51 -23.96
N GLY A 180 -13.34 12.32 -22.97
CA GLY A 180 -14.28 13.11 -22.19
C GLY A 180 -13.57 14.08 -21.26
N ALA A 181 -14.17 14.33 -20.10
CA ALA A 181 -13.53 15.12 -19.06
C ALA A 181 -12.42 14.31 -18.38
N GLY A 182 -11.26 14.93 -18.17
CA GLY A 182 -10.11 14.29 -17.52
C GLY A 182 -10.40 13.80 -16.10
N LEU A 183 -9.58 12.86 -15.64
CA LEU A 183 -9.65 12.27 -14.30
C LEU A 183 -9.28 13.31 -13.24
N GLN A 184 -10.26 13.67 -12.41
CA GLN A 184 -10.09 14.64 -11.32
C GLN A 184 -9.83 13.96 -9.98
N SER A 185 -10.44 12.81 -9.72
CA SER A 185 -10.25 12.09 -8.46
C SER A 185 -10.44 10.58 -8.57
N VAL A 186 -9.96 9.87 -7.57
CA VAL A 186 -10.13 8.42 -7.41
C VAL A 186 -10.57 8.07 -6.01
N ARG A 187 -11.29 6.94 -5.85
CA ARG A 187 -11.65 6.37 -4.55
C ARG A 187 -11.19 4.92 -4.44
N LEU A 188 -10.70 4.55 -3.26
CA LEU A 188 -10.32 3.19 -2.87
C LEU A 188 -11.12 2.77 -1.63
N GLY A 189 -11.74 1.59 -1.64
CA GLY A 189 -12.50 1.09 -0.50
C GLY A 189 -13.61 0.10 -0.84
N ASN A 190 -14.63 -0.04 0.01
CA ASN A 190 -15.87 -0.77 -0.29
C ASN A 190 -16.93 0.23 -0.79
N LEU A 191 -16.99 0.45 -2.09
CA LEU A 191 -17.72 1.57 -2.69
C LEU A 191 -19.20 1.27 -2.97
N ASN A 192 -19.64 0.03 -2.78
CA ASN A 192 -21.00 -0.43 -3.01
C ASN A 192 -21.61 -1.21 -1.83
N SER A 193 -21.03 -1.08 -0.63
CA SER A 193 -21.51 -1.73 0.59
C SER A 193 -21.63 -3.26 0.46
N ALA A 194 -20.68 -3.88 -0.22
CA ALA A 194 -20.62 -5.33 -0.32
C ALA A 194 -20.42 -5.96 1.06
N ALA A 195 -20.98 -7.16 1.26
CA ALA A 195 -20.83 -7.91 2.49
C ALA A 195 -19.43 -8.54 2.58
N GLY A 196 -18.82 -8.43 3.77
CA GLY A 196 -17.45 -8.86 4.03
C GLY A 196 -16.50 -7.68 4.26
N THR A 197 -15.49 -7.91 5.08
CA THR A 197 -14.47 -6.91 5.42
C THR A 197 -13.38 -6.93 4.35
N LEU A 198 -12.95 -5.76 3.87
CA LEU A 198 -11.88 -5.67 2.88
C LEU A 198 -10.65 -4.98 3.48
N GLY A 199 -9.49 -5.59 3.30
CA GLY A 199 -8.21 -4.97 3.60
C GLY A 199 -7.62 -4.32 2.35
N PHE A 200 -6.92 -3.22 2.52
CA PHE A 200 -6.21 -2.51 1.46
C PHE A 200 -4.83 -2.10 1.94
N ASP A 201 -3.84 -2.18 1.07
CA ASP A 201 -2.47 -1.84 1.44
C ASP A 201 -1.67 -1.36 0.23
N ALA A 202 -0.54 -0.70 0.50
CA ALA A 202 0.46 -0.25 -0.46
C ALA A 202 -0.17 0.36 -1.72
N TYR A 203 -1.02 1.38 -1.53
CA TYR A 203 -1.50 2.19 -2.65
C TYR A 203 -0.35 3.02 -3.22
N GLU A 204 -0.20 2.99 -4.53
CA GLU A 204 0.70 3.85 -5.29
C GLU A 204 0.07 4.18 -6.63
N SER A 205 0.22 5.41 -7.08
CA SER A 205 -0.20 5.83 -8.41
C SER A 205 0.89 6.61 -9.12
N ARG A 206 0.92 6.47 -10.44
CA ARG A 206 1.84 7.13 -11.36
C ARG A 206 1.07 7.56 -12.60
N ARG A 207 1.62 8.50 -13.37
CA ARG A 207 0.98 8.99 -14.60
C ARG A 207 1.15 8.03 -15.77
N THR A 208 2.29 7.35 -15.88
CA THR A 208 2.63 6.58 -17.10
C THR A 208 3.52 5.35 -16.89
N THR A 209 4.41 5.37 -15.90
CA THR A 209 5.39 4.30 -15.66
C THR A 209 4.80 3.13 -14.91
N GLU A 210 5.19 1.91 -15.28
CA GLU A 210 4.89 0.68 -14.54
C GLU A 210 5.27 0.80 -13.07
N ILE A 211 4.39 0.24 -12.22
CA ILE A 211 4.62 0.19 -10.78
C ILE A 211 5.15 -1.19 -10.44
N GLY A 212 4.48 -2.23 -10.94
CA GLY A 212 4.81 -3.63 -10.68
C GLY A 212 4.31 -4.09 -9.32
N ARG A 213 4.29 -5.42 -9.15
CA ARG A 213 4.06 -6.05 -7.85
C ARG A 213 5.32 -5.86 -6.99
N LEU A 214 5.13 -5.53 -5.71
CA LEU A 214 6.18 -5.60 -4.70
C LEU A 214 6.71 -7.03 -4.61
N CYS A 215 7.99 -7.18 -4.27
CA CYS A 215 8.58 -8.49 -4.14
C CYS A 215 7.96 -9.25 -2.98
N ARG A 216 7.25 -10.36 -3.23
CA ARG A 216 6.65 -11.17 -2.17
C ARG A 216 7.72 -11.90 -1.35
N GLY A 217 7.68 -11.74 -0.02
CA GLY A 217 8.61 -12.40 0.90
C GLY A 217 9.97 -11.71 0.99
N ASN A 218 9.98 -10.38 0.88
CA ASN A 218 11.14 -9.50 1.06
C ASN A 218 10.82 -8.52 2.22
N PRO A 219 10.80 -9.00 3.47
CA PRO A 219 10.51 -8.19 4.66
C PRO A 219 11.51 -7.06 4.93
N ASP A 220 12.75 -7.11 4.45
CA ASP A 220 13.73 -6.03 4.68
C ASP A 220 13.70 -4.90 3.63
N ALA A 221 12.95 -5.13 2.54
CA ALA A 221 12.70 -4.21 1.43
C ALA A 221 13.93 -3.87 0.58
N ASP A 222 14.96 -4.73 0.53
CA ASP A 222 16.19 -4.44 -0.21
C ASP A 222 16.13 -4.79 -1.71
N GLY A 223 15.14 -5.60 -2.09
CA GLY A 223 14.87 -5.99 -3.48
C GLY A 223 15.39 -7.38 -3.83
N THR A 224 15.91 -8.10 -2.85
CA THR A 224 16.35 -9.48 -2.94
C THR A 224 15.64 -10.36 -1.90
N ARG A 225 15.67 -11.68 -2.10
CA ARG A 225 15.18 -12.67 -1.14
C ARG A 225 16.33 -13.53 -0.67
N ASP A 226 16.81 -13.28 0.55
CA ASP A 226 17.97 -13.93 1.12
C ASP A 226 17.83 -14.24 2.62
N ILE A 227 18.94 -14.60 3.27
CA ILE A 227 18.94 -15.00 4.67
C ILE A 227 18.59 -13.83 5.62
N ASN A 228 18.81 -12.57 5.20
CA ASN A 228 18.51 -11.39 5.98
C ASN A 228 16.99 -11.21 6.11
N ASP A 229 16.23 -11.56 5.08
CA ASP A 229 14.77 -11.55 5.14
C ASP A 229 14.22 -12.45 6.24
N LEU A 230 14.77 -13.65 6.36
CA LEU A 230 14.41 -14.57 7.44
C LEU A 230 14.72 -13.97 8.81
N GLN A 231 15.83 -13.25 8.96
CA GLN A 231 16.20 -12.60 10.22
C GLN A 231 15.26 -11.44 10.57
N VAL A 232 14.90 -10.61 9.58
CA VAL A 232 13.96 -9.50 9.76
C VAL A 232 12.57 -10.01 10.14
N LEU A 233 12.06 -11.00 9.40
CA LEU A 233 10.76 -11.60 9.72
C LEU A 233 10.79 -12.28 11.10
N PHE A 234 11.84 -13.03 11.42
CA PHE A 234 11.96 -13.67 12.73
C PHE A 234 12.01 -12.65 13.88
N THR A 235 12.64 -11.49 13.67
CA THR A 235 12.66 -10.39 14.65
C THR A 235 11.25 -9.83 14.90
N GLU A 236 10.45 -9.63 13.86
CA GLU A 236 9.05 -9.24 14.00
C GLU A 236 8.26 -10.29 14.81
N LEU A 237 8.45 -11.57 14.52
CA LEU A 237 7.75 -12.65 15.23
C LEU A 237 8.16 -12.72 16.71
N GLN A 238 9.45 -12.60 17.02
CA GLN A 238 9.96 -12.60 18.40
C GLN A 238 9.43 -11.43 19.23
N THR A 239 9.20 -10.29 18.58
CA THR A 239 8.64 -9.09 19.22
C THR A 239 7.11 -9.08 19.21
N LEU A 240 6.46 -10.14 18.73
CA LEU A 240 5.01 -10.24 18.57
C LEU A 240 4.44 -9.04 17.79
N GLY A 241 5.13 -8.64 16.72
CA GLY A 241 4.82 -7.47 15.91
C GLY A 241 5.50 -6.19 16.38
N GLY A 242 6.09 -6.13 17.58
CA GLY A 242 6.66 -4.91 18.18
C GLY A 242 7.69 -4.16 17.32
N THR A 243 8.37 -4.88 16.41
CA THR A 243 9.22 -4.31 15.36
C THR A 243 8.73 -4.81 13.99
N PRO A 244 7.71 -4.18 13.38
CA PRO A 244 7.17 -4.64 12.11
C PRO A 244 8.19 -4.45 10.99
N ALA A 245 8.35 -5.48 10.15
CA ALA A 245 9.22 -5.46 8.98
C ALA A 245 8.76 -4.38 7.98
N PRO A 246 9.69 -3.59 7.39
CA PRO A 246 9.35 -2.50 6.47
C PRO A 246 8.90 -2.97 5.07
N GLY A 247 9.30 -4.18 4.65
CA GLY A 247 8.99 -4.75 3.34
C GLY A 247 7.69 -5.55 3.32
N THR A 248 7.72 -6.76 2.75
CA THR A 248 6.56 -7.64 2.49
C THR A 248 6.61 -8.96 3.31
N PRO A 249 6.32 -8.90 4.63
CA PRO A 249 6.49 -10.05 5.52
C PRO A 249 5.41 -11.14 5.40
N ASP A 250 4.21 -10.81 4.89
CA ASP A 250 3.11 -11.77 4.66
C ASP A 250 3.34 -12.51 3.33
N ALA A 251 4.31 -13.43 3.34
CA ALA A 251 4.80 -14.11 2.16
C ALA A 251 3.82 -15.18 1.64
N ASN A 252 3.00 -15.75 2.51
CA ASN A 252 1.96 -16.72 2.14
C ASN A 252 0.63 -16.04 1.72
N GLU A 253 0.51 -14.73 1.99
CA GLU A 253 -0.58 -13.83 1.59
C GLU A 253 -1.91 -14.04 2.35
N ASP A 254 -1.92 -14.71 3.50
CA ASP A 254 -3.11 -15.07 4.27
C ASP A 254 -3.66 -13.93 5.17
N GLY A 255 -2.93 -12.82 5.27
CA GLY A 255 -3.25 -11.67 6.10
C GLY A 255 -2.66 -11.71 7.51
N SER A 256 -1.83 -12.70 7.82
CA SER A 256 -1.15 -12.85 9.10
C SER A 256 0.34 -13.05 8.86
N VAL A 257 1.17 -12.34 9.64
CA VAL A 257 2.61 -12.54 9.61
C VAL A 257 3.00 -13.60 10.65
N GLY A 258 3.52 -14.74 10.21
CA GLY A 258 3.75 -15.90 11.07
C GLY A 258 4.88 -16.85 10.62
N LEU A 259 4.97 -17.99 11.32
CA LEU A 259 5.89 -19.07 10.94
C LEU A 259 5.65 -19.65 9.52
N PRO A 260 4.41 -19.74 9.01
CA PRO A 260 4.21 -20.17 7.63
C PRO A 260 4.90 -19.26 6.60
N ASP A 261 5.01 -17.96 6.85
CA ASP A 261 5.70 -17.02 5.97
C ASP A 261 7.21 -17.27 5.91
N LEU A 262 7.84 -17.60 7.04
CA LEU A 262 9.24 -18.02 7.06
C LEU A 262 9.49 -19.23 6.16
N ASN A 263 8.57 -20.21 6.17
CA ASN A 263 8.69 -21.38 5.30
C ASN A 263 8.58 -21.01 3.81
N VAL A 264 7.72 -20.06 3.46
CA VAL A 264 7.58 -19.57 2.09
C VAL A 264 8.84 -18.82 1.64
N ILE A 265 9.37 -17.91 2.47
CA ILE A 265 10.62 -17.18 2.18
C ILE A 265 11.79 -18.17 2.01
N PHE A 266 11.92 -19.13 2.92
CA PHE A 266 12.94 -20.16 2.82
C PHE A 266 12.81 -20.98 1.52
N GLY A 267 11.58 -21.27 1.10
CA GLY A 267 11.30 -21.91 -0.19
C GLY A 267 11.80 -21.09 -1.39
N PHE A 268 11.59 -19.76 -1.39
CA PHE A 268 12.13 -18.89 -2.46
C PHE A 268 13.66 -18.94 -2.52
N ILE A 269 14.33 -18.90 -1.37
CA ILE A 269 15.79 -18.97 -1.28
C ILE A 269 16.30 -20.31 -1.82
N GLN A 270 15.69 -21.43 -1.42
CA GLN A 270 16.06 -22.76 -1.91
C GLN A 270 15.85 -22.92 -3.42
N ALA A 271 14.81 -22.28 -3.95
CA ALA A 271 14.51 -22.27 -5.38
C ALA A 271 15.41 -21.28 -6.17
N LEU A 272 16.34 -20.58 -5.51
CA LEU A 272 17.19 -19.54 -6.09
C LEU A 272 16.39 -18.40 -6.74
N GLN A 273 15.21 -18.10 -6.19
CA GLN A 273 14.37 -16.99 -6.62
C GLN A 273 14.75 -15.71 -5.86
N GLY A 274 16.04 -15.45 -5.68
CA GLY A 274 16.51 -14.29 -4.92
C GLY A 274 16.22 -12.96 -5.60
N ASP A 275 16.19 -12.92 -6.94
CA ASP A 275 15.97 -11.69 -7.70
C ASP A 275 14.46 -11.42 -7.88
N CYS A 276 13.98 -10.39 -7.20
CA CYS A 276 12.60 -9.96 -7.26
C CYS A 276 12.19 -9.37 -8.61
N SER A 277 13.14 -8.90 -9.43
CA SER A 277 12.85 -8.38 -10.77
C SER A 277 12.48 -9.49 -11.75
N ALA A 278 13.04 -10.69 -11.55
CA ALA A 278 12.73 -11.89 -12.34
C ALA A 278 11.54 -12.66 -11.75
N PHE A 279 11.36 -12.62 -10.42
CA PHE A 279 10.36 -13.40 -9.71
C PHE A 279 9.65 -12.54 -8.65
N PRO A 280 8.75 -11.63 -9.03
CA PRO A 280 8.05 -10.80 -8.05
C PRO A 280 7.16 -11.59 -7.08
N GLY A 281 6.90 -12.88 -7.37
CA GLY A 281 6.01 -13.77 -6.62
C GLY A 281 4.58 -13.64 -7.08
#